data_AF-A0A8T5FDG2-F1
#
_entry.id   AF-A0A8T5FDG2-F1
#
_cell.length_a   1.000
_cell.length_b   1.000
_cell.length_c   1.000
_cell.angle_alpha   90.00
_cell.angle_beta   90.00
_cell.angle_gamma   90.00
#
_symmetry.space_group_name_H-M   'P 1'
#
loop_
_entity.id
_entity.type
_entity.pdbx_description
1 polymer ?
#
loop_
_entity_poly.entity_id
_entity_poly.type
_entity_poly.pdbx_seq_one_letter_code
_entity_poly.pdbx_strand_id
1 'polypeptide(L)'
;MNFQNIREALIVYGAFTALFLPVRFIFVTYISDSWISSFGLISAVSVLILVLSVKNKLGFFGQIFKRQMSVFHSGKIGKIALCYTVFLLMFFGLSSFSIEMGNSHYSHLKDELITQETQISDYGFVMEQVQEITLEQILLGILLSFLAFVLEFPKYSAATAIIDEVFDGWLLHFYTVAFVENLEILLMMVFFRNYTKINRISISHNFRFIKKITVLFQNFLKNQKGESYGK
;
A
#
# COMPACT_ATOMS: atom_id res chain seq x y z
N MET A 1 20.93 3.56 0.18
CA MET A 1 20.17 2.29 0.15
C MET A 1 20.93 1.36 -0.78
N ASN A 2 21.32 0.15 -0.36
CA ASN A 2 22.01 -0.77 -1.27
C ASN A 2 21.03 -1.29 -2.32
N PHE A 3 21.49 -1.43 -3.57
CA PHE A 3 20.69 -1.90 -4.71
C PHE A 3 19.98 -3.23 -4.41
N GLN A 4 20.63 -4.10 -3.63
CA GLN A 4 20.05 -5.36 -3.17
C GLN A 4 18.77 -5.18 -2.33
N ASN A 5 18.71 -4.17 -1.46
CA ASN A 5 17.51 -3.91 -0.65
C ASN A 5 16.35 -3.43 -1.53
N ILE A 6 16.64 -2.64 -2.57
CA ILE A 6 15.64 -2.15 -3.53
C ILE A 6 15.08 -3.33 -4.33
N ARG A 7 15.96 -4.20 -4.85
CA ARG A 7 15.56 -5.38 -5.61
C ARG A 7 14.68 -6.31 -4.78
N GLU A 8 15.05 -6.55 -3.53
CA GLU A 8 14.25 -7.40 -2.63
C GLU A 8 12.91 -6.76 -2.24
N ALA A 9 12.86 -5.44 -2.06
CA ALA A 9 11.60 -4.72 -1.85
C ALA A 9 10.70 -4.86 -3.08
N LEU A 10 11.25 -4.70 -4.29
CA LEU A 10 10.53 -4.90 -5.56
C LEU A 10 10.03 -6.33 -5.73
N ILE A 11 10.81 -7.34 -5.33
CA ILE A 11 10.38 -8.74 -5.38
C ILE A 11 9.22 -8.98 -4.43
N VAL A 12 9.30 -8.48 -3.19
CA VAL A 12 8.22 -8.64 -2.22
C VAL A 12 6.96 -7.90 -2.68
N TYR A 13 7.09 -6.64 -3.08
CA TYR A 13 5.96 -5.84 -3.55
C TYR A 13 5.35 -6.45 -4.81
N GLY A 14 6.18 -6.78 -5.81
CA GLY A 14 5.74 -7.43 -7.04
C GLY A 14 5.07 -8.77 -6.82
N ALA A 15 5.55 -9.59 -5.88
CA ALA A 15 4.91 -10.86 -5.54
C ALA A 15 3.54 -10.66 -4.87
N PHE A 16 3.43 -9.67 -3.96
CA PHE A 16 2.16 -9.33 -3.32
C PHE A 16 1.17 -8.77 -4.36
N THR A 17 1.57 -7.79 -5.17
CA THR A 17 0.70 -7.22 -6.21
C THR A 17 0.31 -8.25 -7.26
N ALA A 18 1.24 -9.08 -7.75
CA ALA A 18 0.92 -10.11 -8.76
C ALA A 18 -0.01 -11.20 -8.22
N LEU A 19 0.00 -11.46 -6.90
CA LEU A 19 -0.88 -12.45 -6.27
C LEU A 19 -2.23 -11.85 -5.87
N PHE A 20 -2.22 -10.68 -5.23
CA PHE A 20 -3.44 -10.09 -4.65
C PHE A 20 -4.24 -9.26 -5.64
N LEU A 21 -3.60 -8.58 -6.60
CA LEU A 21 -4.32 -7.70 -7.54
C LEU A 21 -5.24 -8.51 -8.47
N PRO A 22 -4.82 -9.61 -9.13
CA PRO A 22 -5.73 -10.42 -9.94
C PRO A 22 -6.83 -11.09 -9.12
N VAL A 23 -6.49 -11.62 -7.94
CA VAL A 23 -7.47 -12.26 -7.05
C VAL A 23 -8.54 -11.25 -6.63
N ARG A 24 -8.15 -10.02 -6.30
CA ARG A 24 -9.08 -8.96 -5.93
C ARG A 24 -9.95 -8.52 -7.10
N PHE A 25 -9.33 -8.37 -8.27
CA PHE A 25 -10.04 -8.00 -9.49
C PHE A 25 -11.15 -9.02 -9.77
N ILE A 26 -10.83 -10.31 -9.78
CA ILE A 26 -11.81 -11.41 -9.95
C ILE A 26 -12.86 -11.39 -8.82
N PHE A 27 -12.46 -11.16 -7.57
CA PHE A 27 -13.39 -11.18 -6.44
C PHE A 27 -14.45 -10.08 -6.56
N VAL A 28 -14.06 -8.85 -6.90
CA VAL A 28 -15.04 -7.76 -6.99
C VAL A 28 -15.88 -7.87 -8.25
N THR A 29 -15.32 -8.35 -9.36
CA THR A 29 -16.11 -8.55 -10.59
C THR A 29 -17.14 -9.68 -10.48
N TYR A 30 -16.87 -10.75 -9.72
CA TYR A 30 -17.70 -11.97 -9.76
C TYR A 30 -18.33 -12.41 -8.44
N ILE A 31 -17.86 -11.92 -7.29
CA ILE A 31 -18.29 -12.43 -5.97
C ILE A 31 -19.07 -11.38 -5.18
N SER A 32 -18.61 -10.13 -5.19
CA SER A 32 -19.23 -9.07 -4.39
C SER A 32 -18.97 -7.70 -4.98
N ASP A 33 -20.05 -6.96 -5.28
CA ASP A 33 -20.01 -5.56 -5.70
C ASP A 33 -19.39 -4.64 -4.63
N SER A 34 -19.34 -5.10 -3.37
CA SER A 34 -18.66 -4.38 -2.29
C SER A 34 -17.16 -4.72 -2.23
N TRP A 35 -16.32 -3.73 -2.53
CA TRP A 35 -14.86 -3.80 -2.40
C TRP A 35 -14.40 -4.14 -0.97
N ILE A 36 -15.18 -3.71 0.04
CA ILE A 36 -14.94 -3.96 1.47
C ILE A 36 -14.94 -5.46 1.81
N SER A 37 -15.64 -6.29 1.02
CA SER A 37 -15.75 -7.72 1.32
C SER A 37 -14.46 -8.48 1.01
N SER A 38 -13.69 -8.03 0.01
CA SER A 38 -12.39 -8.63 -0.32
C SER A 38 -11.30 -8.32 0.72
N PHE A 39 -11.48 -7.23 1.47
CA PHE A 39 -10.53 -6.72 2.46
C PHE A 39 -10.28 -7.71 3.59
N GLY A 40 -11.33 -8.34 4.12
CA GLY A 40 -11.21 -9.30 5.22
C GLY A 40 -10.42 -10.55 4.84
N LEU A 41 -10.66 -11.07 3.63
CA LEU A 41 -10.01 -12.27 3.12
C LEU A 41 -8.52 -12.03 2.85
N ILE A 42 -8.19 -10.93 2.16
CA ILE A 42 -6.81 -10.62 1.79
C ILE A 42 -6.01 -10.19 3.02
N SER A 43 -6.62 -9.44 3.94
CA SER A 43 -6.01 -9.13 5.24
C SER A 43 -5.72 -10.40 6.05
N ALA A 44 -6.62 -11.38 6.08
CA ALA A 44 -6.40 -12.65 6.78
C ALA A 44 -5.23 -13.44 6.17
N VAL A 45 -5.16 -13.55 4.84
CA VAL A 45 -4.05 -14.19 4.13
C VAL A 45 -2.73 -13.46 4.39
N SER A 46 -2.75 -12.13 4.35
CA SER A 46 -1.58 -11.29 4.61
C SER A 46 -1.04 -11.45 6.03
N VAL A 47 -1.92 -11.50 7.04
CA VAL A 47 -1.55 -11.78 8.44
C VAL A 47 -0.98 -13.20 8.56
N LEU A 48 -1.56 -14.18 7.88
CA LEU A 48 -1.07 -15.56 7.88
C LEU A 48 0.35 -15.65 7.28
N ILE A 49 0.61 -14.98 6.16
CA ILE A 49 1.95 -14.86 5.56
C ILE A 49 2.93 -14.22 6.54
N LEU A 50 2.51 -13.15 7.24
CA LEU A 50 3.34 -12.48 8.25
C LEU A 50 3.68 -13.42 9.41
N VAL A 51 2.69 -14.13 9.97
CA VAL A 51 2.89 -15.08 11.08
C VAL A 51 3.81 -16.23 10.67
N LEU A 52 3.58 -16.83 9.49
CA LEU A 52 4.43 -17.89 8.96
C LEU A 52 5.86 -17.42 8.67
N SER A 53 6.01 -16.17 8.21
CA SER A 53 7.31 -15.56 7.94
C SER A 53 8.11 -15.35 9.23
N VAL A 54 7.45 -14.90 10.31
CA VAL A 54 8.12 -14.79 11.61
C VAL A 54 8.51 -16.16 12.16
N LYS A 55 7.68 -17.19 11.96
CA LYS A 55 7.97 -18.58 12.35
C LYS A 55 8.98 -19.28 11.43
N ASN A 56 9.56 -18.58 10.44
CA ASN A 56 10.48 -19.11 9.44
C ASN A 56 9.93 -20.33 8.66
N LYS A 57 8.60 -20.45 8.52
CA LYS A 57 7.93 -21.56 7.81
C LYS A 57 7.81 -21.33 6.29
N LEU A 58 8.03 -20.09 5.82
CA LEU A 58 7.94 -19.67 4.42
C LEU A 58 9.28 -19.74 3.65
N GLY A 59 10.29 -20.42 4.21
CA GLY A 59 11.58 -20.61 3.55
C GLY A 59 12.28 -19.28 3.19
N PHE A 60 12.83 -19.22 1.98
CA PHE A 60 13.57 -18.05 1.47
C PHE A 60 12.70 -16.79 1.36
N PHE A 61 11.46 -16.92 0.86
CA PHE A 61 10.54 -15.79 0.73
C PHE A 61 10.22 -15.17 2.09
N GLY A 62 9.95 -15.99 3.11
CA GLY A 62 9.70 -15.52 4.47
C GLY A 62 10.86 -14.74 5.08
N GLN A 63 12.11 -15.12 4.75
CA GLN A 63 13.30 -14.40 5.20
C GLN A 63 13.44 -13.03 4.51
N ILE A 64 13.21 -12.96 3.20
CA ILE A 64 13.21 -11.69 2.45
C ILE A 64 12.09 -10.78 2.98
N PHE A 65 10.86 -11.30 3.09
CA PHE A 65 9.71 -10.55 3.59
C PHE A 65 9.98 -9.97 4.97
N LYS A 66 10.53 -10.77 5.89
CA LYS A 66 10.90 -10.31 7.24
C LYS A 66 11.98 -9.23 7.22
N ARG A 67 13.00 -9.36 6.37
CA ARG A 67 14.06 -8.35 6.21
C ARG A 67 13.48 -7.04 5.68
N GLN A 68 12.65 -7.11 4.64
CA GLN A 68 12.00 -5.94 4.08
C GLN A 68 11.09 -5.26 5.11
N MET A 69 10.23 -6.03 5.78
CA MET A 69 9.36 -5.50 6.82
C MET A 69 10.16 -4.86 7.99
N SER A 70 11.31 -5.41 8.35
CA SER A 70 12.22 -4.79 9.33
C SER A 70 12.84 -3.49 8.81
N VAL A 71 13.23 -3.41 7.54
CA VAL A 71 13.81 -2.20 6.92
C VAL A 71 12.75 -1.09 6.80
N PHE A 72 11.53 -1.46 6.39
CA PHE A 72 10.36 -0.57 6.39
C PHE A 72 10.02 -0.05 7.79
N HIS A 73 10.43 -0.77 8.85
CA HIS A 73 10.20 -0.34 10.23
C HIS A 73 11.38 0.46 10.84
N SER A 74 12.61 0.23 10.39
CA SER A 74 13.80 0.83 10.98
C SER A 74 14.34 2.01 10.15
N GLY A 75 14.34 3.22 10.74
CA GLY A 75 15.10 4.36 10.23
C GLY A 75 14.30 5.38 9.42
N LYS A 76 15.02 6.23 8.67
CA LYS A 76 14.46 7.33 7.86
C LYS A 76 13.66 6.82 6.65
N ILE A 77 14.05 5.68 6.09
CA ILE A 77 13.43 5.07 4.90
C ILE A 77 12.01 4.60 5.22
N GLY A 78 11.78 4.00 6.39
CA GLY A 78 10.43 3.62 6.82
C GLY A 78 9.47 4.80 6.93
N LYS A 79 9.95 5.97 7.36
CA LYS A 79 9.14 7.19 7.40
C LYS A 79 8.78 7.70 6.00
N ILE A 80 9.73 7.62 5.06
CA ILE A 80 9.48 7.99 3.65
C ILE A 80 8.46 7.04 3.04
N ALA A 81 8.61 5.73 3.24
CA ALA A 81 7.66 4.73 2.76
C ALA A 81 6.25 4.95 3.33
N LEU A 82 6.14 5.22 4.64
CA LEU A 82 4.85 5.53 5.27
C LEU A 82 4.23 6.82 4.70
N CYS A 83 5.03 7.88 4.54
CA CYS A 83 4.57 9.12 3.91
C CYS A 83 4.06 8.87 2.49
N TYR A 84 4.79 8.08 1.71
CA TYR A 84 4.41 7.70 0.36
C TYR A 84 3.12 6.88 0.31
N THR A 85 2.94 5.90 1.20
CA THR A 85 1.69 5.13 1.29
C THR A 85 0.50 6.02 1.68
N VAL A 86 0.69 6.94 2.63
CA VAL A 86 -0.36 7.91 3.01
C VAL A 86 -0.70 8.84 1.84
N PHE A 87 0.31 9.30 1.09
CA PHE A 87 0.10 10.10 -0.11
C PHE A 87 -0.68 9.33 -1.19
N LEU A 88 -0.32 8.07 -1.46
CA LEU A 88 -1.06 7.22 -2.41
C LEU A 88 -2.51 6.99 -1.97
N LEU A 89 -2.74 6.78 -0.67
CA LEU A 89 -4.08 6.66 -0.12
C LEU A 89 -4.91 7.92 -0.36
N MET A 90 -4.34 9.10 -0.12
CA MET A 90 -5.03 10.36 -0.42
C MET A 90 -5.31 10.48 -1.91
N PHE A 91 -4.32 10.18 -2.76
CA PHE A 91 -4.48 10.26 -4.22
C PHE A 91 -5.62 9.36 -4.71
N PHE A 92 -5.57 8.05 -4.44
CA PHE A 92 -6.60 7.11 -4.90
C PHE A 92 -7.98 7.40 -4.28
N GLY A 93 -8.02 7.81 -3.01
CA GLY A 93 -9.26 8.18 -2.33
C GLY A 93 -9.91 9.43 -2.94
N LEU A 94 -9.13 10.47 -3.20
CA LEU A 94 -9.61 11.71 -3.81
C LEU A 94 -10.02 11.50 -5.28
N SER A 95 -9.28 10.71 -6.04
CA SER A 95 -9.66 10.38 -7.42
C SER A 95 -10.96 9.59 -7.49
N SER A 96 -11.13 8.58 -6.64
CA SER A 96 -12.39 7.80 -6.57
C SER A 96 -13.56 8.70 -6.15
N PHE A 97 -13.35 9.55 -5.15
CA PHE A 97 -14.34 10.54 -4.70
C PHE A 97 -14.71 11.54 -5.80
N SER A 98 -13.74 12.00 -6.58
CA SER A 98 -13.94 12.92 -7.70
C SER A 98 -14.83 12.30 -8.77
N ILE A 99 -14.59 11.05 -9.15
CA ILE A 99 -15.41 10.35 -10.14
C ILE A 99 -16.83 10.16 -9.62
N GLU A 100 -16.99 9.71 -8.37
CA GLU A 100 -18.30 9.50 -7.75
C GLU A 100 -19.12 10.81 -7.68
N MET A 101 -18.47 11.91 -7.32
CA MET A 101 -19.09 13.25 -7.31
C MET A 101 -19.50 13.71 -8.71
N GLY A 102 -18.74 13.32 -9.74
CA GLY A 102 -19.05 13.67 -11.13
C GLY A 102 -20.27 12.90 -11.64
N ASN A 103 -20.37 11.63 -11.26
CA ASN A 103 -21.51 10.77 -11.62
C ASN A 103 -22.80 11.10 -10.85
N SER A 104 -22.68 11.62 -9.63
CA SER A 104 -23.85 11.88 -8.76
C SER A 104 -24.25 13.35 -8.70
N HIS A 105 -23.37 14.23 -8.20
CA HIS A 105 -23.71 15.61 -7.84
C HIS A 105 -23.50 16.59 -9.00
N TYR A 106 -22.46 16.37 -9.81
CA TYR A 106 -22.12 17.21 -10.97
C TYR A 106 -22.51 16.58 -12.31
N SER A 107 -23.48 15.66 -12.30
CA SER A 107 -24.01 15.01 -13.50
C SER A 107 -24.50 16.01 -14.54
N HIS A 108 -25.12 17.12 -14.13
CA HIS A 108 -25.52 18.19 -15.05
C HIS A 108 -24.32 18.82 -15.81
N LEU A 109 -23.19 19.06 -15.12
CA LEU A 109 -21.97 19.57 -15.77
C LEU A 109 -21.37 18.51 -16.70
N LYS A 110 -21.49 17.24 -16.34
CA LYS A 110 -21.11 16.11 -17.20
C LYS A 110 -21.90 16.15 -18.51
N ASP A 111 -23.21 16.26 -18.42
CA ASP A 111 -24.10 16.29 -19.58
C ASP A 111 -23.88 17.54 -20.45
N GLU A 112 -23.61 18.69 -19.85
CA GLU A 112 -23.25 19.92 -20.56
C GLU A 112 -21.93 19.76 -21.34
N LEU A 113 -20.90 19.17 -20.73
CA LEU A 113 -19.60 18.93 -21.37
C LEU A 113 -19.71 17.93 -22.53
N ILE A 114 -20.47 16.84 -22.34
CA ILE A 114 -20.74 15.86 -23.42
C ILE A 114 -21.52 16.51 -24.55
N THR A 115 -22.47 17.40 -24.25
CA THR A 115 -23.26 18.11 -25.27
C THR A 115 -22.42 19.14 -26.04
N GLN A 116 -21.44 19.76 -25.40
CA GLN A 116 -20.47 20.65 -26.06
C GLN A 116 -19.49 19.86 -26.94
N GLU A 117 -19.04 18.68 -26.50
CA GLU A 117 -18.17 17.80 -27.30
C GLU A 117 -18.91 17.11 -28.45
N THR A 118 -20.21 16.80 -28.33
CA THR A 118 -21.00 16.21 -29.42
C THR A 118 -21.31 17.20 -30.56
N GLN A 119 -21.04 18.50 -30.40
CA GLN A 119 -20.95 19.44 -31.54
C GLN A 119 -19.62 19.28 -32.31
N ILE A 120 -18.66 18.52 -31.77
CA ILE A 120 -17.41 18.06 -32.39
C ILE A 120 -17.58 16.57 -32.71
N SER A 121 -18.66 16.22 -33.41
CA SER A 121 -19.03 14.83 -33.75
C SER A 121 -18.17 14.22 -34.85
N ASP A 122 -16.85 14.32 -34.74
CA ASP A 122 -15.94 13.53 -35.55
C ASP A 122 -14.95 12.82 -34.64
N TYR A 123 -15.22 11.55 -34.33
CA TYR A 123 -14.28 10.66 -33.67
C TYR A 123 -12.93 10.58 -34.43
N GLY A 124 -12.90 10.99 -35.70
CA GLY A 124 -11.66 11.21 -36.46
C GLY A 124 -10.79 12.35 -35.93
N PHE A 125 -11.37 13.46 -35.45
CA PHE A 125 -10.63 14.63 -34.99
C PHE A 125 -9.82 14.37 -33.71
N VAL A 126 -10.36 13.58 -32.78
CA VAL A 126 -9.64 13.18 -31.55
C VAL A 126 -8.50 12.21 -31.89
N MET A 127 -8.70 11.28 -32.82
CA MET A 127 -7.63 10.37 -33.23
C MET A 127 -6.53 11.02 -34.08
N GLU A 128 -6.86 12.07 -34.84
CA GLU A 128 -5.88 12.87 -35.57
C GLU A 128 -5.04 13.74 -34.63
N GLN A 129 -5.63 14.26 -33.54
CA GLN A 129 -4.88 15.00 -32.50
C GLN A 129 -4.03 14.11 -31.58
N VAL A 130 -4.42 12.84 -31.37
CA VAL A 130 -3.65 11.89 -30.54
C VAL A 130 -2.31 11.53 -31.20
N GLN A 131 -2.17 11.66 -32.51
CA GLN A 131 -0.93 11.32 -33.22
C GLN A 131 0.24 12.28 -32.93
N GLU A 132 0.00 13.45 -32.33
CA GLU A 132 1.06 14.43 -32.02
C GLU A 132 1.01 14.97 -30.58
N ILE A 133 0.68 14.12 -29.60
CA ILE A 133 0.81 14.53 -28.19
C ILE A 133 2.30 14.72 -27.85
N THR A 134 2.72 15.97 -27.73
CA THR A 134 4.10 16.31 -27.32
C THR A 134 4.28 16.17 -25.81
N LEU A 135 5.52 15.93 -25.35
CA LEU A 135 5.83 15.85 -23.92
C LEU A 135 5.44 17.12 -23.15
N GLU A 136 5.52 18.29 -23.80
CA GLU A 136 5.10 19.57 -23.21
C GLU A 136 3.60 19.60 -22.93
N GLN A 137 2.78 19.10 -23.85
CA GLN A 137 1.33 19.02 -23.67
C GLN A 137 0.96 18.04 -22.55
N ILE A 138 1.68 16.93 -22.39
CA ILE A 138 1.46 16.00 -21.28
C ILE A 138 1.79 16.69 -19.95
N LEU A 139 2.94 17.36 -19.85
CA LEU A 139 3.35 18.07 -18.64
C LEU A 139 2.38 19.19 -18.28
N LEU A 140 1.96 19.97 -19.27
CA LEU A 140 0.94 21.01 -19.10
C LEU A 140 -0.41 20.41 -18.69
N GLY A 141 -0.82 19.31 -19.31
CA GLY A 141 -2.05 18.59 -18.97
C GLY A 141 -2.04 18.09 -17.53
N ILE A 142 -0.93 17.53 -17.05
CA ILE A 142 -0.76 17.11 -15.65
C ILE A 142 -0.88 18.31 -14.71
N LEU A 143 -0.19 19.42 -15.01
CA LEU A 143 -0.22 20.63 -14.18
C LEU A 143 -1.61 21.26 -14.14
N LEU A 144 -2.26 21.37 -15.30
CA LEU A 144 -3.62 21.90 -15.43
C LEU A 144 -4.64 21.01 -14.74
N SER A 145 -4.47 19.69 -14.79
CA SER A 145 -5.33 18.74 -14.06
C SER A 145 -5.25 18.97 -12.54
N PHE A 146 -4.05 19.20 -12.03
CA PHE A 146 -3.86 19.51 -10.60
C PHE A 146 -4.48 20.87 -10.23
N LEU A 147 -4.29 21.89 -11.07
CA LEU A 147 -4.92 23.20 -10.87
C LEU A 147 -6.44 23.12 -10.93
N ALA A 148 -6.99 22.39 -11.90
CA ALA A 148 -8.43 22.18 -12.06
C ALA A 148 -9.02 21.45 -10.85
N PHE A 149 -8.34 20.44 -10.32
CA PHE A 149 -8.77 19.76 -9.09
C PHE A 149 -8.90 20.74 -7.91
N VAL A 150 -8.01 21.71 -7.78
CA VAL A 150 -8.00 22.67 -6.66
C VAL A 150 -8.95 23.86 -6.88
N LEU A 151 -8.98 24.41 -8.09
CA LEU A 151 -9.67 25.68 -8.39
C LEU A 151 -11.06 25.46 -9.01
N GLU A 152 -11.25 24.39 -9.77
CA GLU A 152 -12.46 24.10 -10.53
C GLU A 152 -12.95 22.66 -10.30
N PHE A 153 -12.96 22.23 -9.03
CA PHE A 153 -13.30 20.87 -8.63
C PHE A 153 -14.58 20.31 -9.28
N PRO A 154 -15.71 21.04 -9.39
CA PRO A 154 -16.92 20.52 -10.05
C PRO A 154 -16.70 20.08 -11.50
N LYS A 155 -15.97 20.88 -12.29
CA LYS A 155 -15.68 20.57 -13.69
C LYS A 155 -14.63 19.47 -13.82
N TYR A 156 -13.61 19.48 -12.95
CA TYR A 156 -12.64 18.40 -12.88
C TYR A 156 -13.33 17.07 -12.58
N SER A 157 -14.23 17.06 -11.60
CA SER A 157 -15.02 15.91 -11.19
C SER A 157 -15.89 15.37 -12.32
N ALA A 158 -16.63 16.25 -13.02
CA ALA A 158 -17.38 15.88 -14.21
C ALA A 158 -16.48 15.29 -15.31
N ALA A 159 -15.34 15.93 -15.63
CA ALA A 159 -14.40 15.42 -16.62
C ALA A 159 -13.83 14.05 -16.24
N THR A 160 -13.45 13.82 -14.98
CA THR A 160 -12.98 12.50 -14.53
C THR A 160 -14.06 11.42 -14.59
N ALA A 161 -15.33 11.79 -14.42
CA ALA A 161 -16.45 10.87 -14.58
C ALA A 161 -16.72 10.53 -16.04
N ILE A 162 -16.58 11.48 -16.97
CA ILE A 162 -16.62 11.19 -18.42
C ILE A 162 -15.51 10.22 -18.79
N ILE A 163 -14.29 10.45 -18.30
CA ILE A 163 -13.16 9.54 -18.52
C ILE A 163 -13.51 8.14 -18.00
N ASP A 164 -14.05 8.03 -16.78
CA ASP A 164 -14.46 6.74 -16.23
C ASP A 164 -15.54 6.04 -17.08
N GLU A 165 -16.52 6.78 -17.60
CA GLU A 165 -17.56 6.28 -18.52
C GLU A 165 -16.97 5.78 -19.85
N VAL A 166 -15.95 6.46 -20.39
CA VAL A 166 -15.18 6.00 -21.56
C VAL A 166 -14.44 4.69 -21.29
N PHE A 167 -14.05 4.45 -20.03
CA PHE A 167 -13.44 3.19 -19.59
C PHE A 167 -14.46 2.20 -19.00
N ASP A 168 -15.76 2.35 -19.27
CA ASP A 168 -16.83 1.47 -18.77
C ASP A 168 -16.83 1.28 -17.23
N GLY A 169 -16.46 2.32 -16.48
CA GLY A 169 -16.37 2.28 -15.00
C GLY A 169 -15.13 1.58 -14.46
N TRP A 170 -14.22 1.14 -15.34
CA TRP A 170 -13.01 0.41 -14.96
C TRP A 170 -12.02 1.29 -14.19
N LEU A 171 -12.00 2.59 -14.45
CA LEU A 171 -11.07 3.53 -13.82
C LEU A 171 -11.41 3.72 -12.33
N LEU A 172 -12.68 3.96 -12.02
CA LEU A 172 -13.21 4.01 -10.67
C LEU A 172 -12.94 2.70 -9.94
N HIS A 173 -13.17 1.58 -10.62
CA HIS A 173 -12.94 0.26 -10.06
C HIS A 173 -11.46 0.05 -9.69
N PHE A 174 -10.54 0.39 -10.60
CA PHE A 174 -9.11 0.31 -10.37
C PHE A 174 -8.63 1.20 -9.22
N TYR A 175 -9.06 2.48 -9.17
CA TYR A 175 -8.69 3.38 -8.08
C TYR A 175 -9.20 2.91 -6.72
N THR A 176 -10.41 2.38 -6.68
CA THR A 176 -10.97 1.80 -5.45
C THR A 176 -10.17 0.58 -5.01
N VAL A 177 -9.83 -0.33 -5.92
CA VAL A 177 -9.02 -1.53 -5.63
C VAL A 177 -7.63 -1.14 -5.11
N ALA A 178 -6.97 -0.19 -5.79
CA ALA A 178 -5.65 0.31 -5.42
C ALA A 178 -5.66 1.03 -4.06
N PHE A 179 -6.71 1.80 -3.77
CA PHE A 179 -6.89 2.44 -2.47
C PHE A 179 -6.91 1.40 -1.33
N VAL A 180 -7.72 0.35 -1.50
CA VAL A 180 -7.85 -0.71 -0.48
C VAL A 180 -6.54 -1.49 -0.29
N GLU A 181 -5.81 -1.76 -1.38
CA GLU A 181 -4.51 -2.46 -1.30
C GLU A 181 -3.49 -1.65 -0.51
N ASN A 182 -3.42 -0.34 -0.77
CA ASN A 182 -2.56 0.56 0.00
C ASN A 182 -2.99 0.67 1.46
N LEU A 183 -4.30 0.56 1.75
CA LEU A 183 -4.83 0.57 3.12
C LEU A 183 -4.37 -0.68 3.87
N GLU A 184 -4.43 -1.85 3.24
CA GLU A 184 -3.93 -3.11 3.82
C GLU A 184 -2.44 -3.11 4.05
N ILE A 185 -1.65 -2.57 3.10
CA ILE A 185 -0.21 -2.39 3.27
C ILE A 185 0.07 -1.53 4.50
N LEU A 186 -0.64 -0.41 4.65
CA LEU A 186 -0.53 0.46 5.82
C LEU A 186 -0.89 -0.29 7.12
N LEU A 187 -1.99 -1.06 7.12
CA LEU A 187 -2.38 -1.86 8.27
C LEU A 187 -1.37 -2.96 8.61
N MET A 188 -0.81 -3.65 7.62
CA MET A 188 0.25 -4.63 7.82
C MET A 188 1.49 -4.00 8.46
N MET A 189 1.88 -2.81 8.00
CA MET A 189 3.01 -2.07 8.57
C MET A 189 2.75 -1.70 10.05
N VAL A 190 1.53 -1.25 10.38
CA VAL A 190 1.12 -0.94 11.75
C VAL A 190 1.03 -2.20 12.61
N PHE A 191 0.48 -3.29 12.08
CA PHE A 191 0.35 -4.57 12.80
C PHE A 191 1.71 -5.18 13.13
N PHE A 192 2.63 -5.20 12.16
CA PHE A 192 3.99 -5.71 12.37
C PHE A 192 4.75 -4.94 13.46
N ARG A 193 4.57 -3.60 13.52
CA ARG A 193 5.13 -2.77 14.59
C ARG A 193 4.67 -3.23 15.96
N ASN A 194 3.38 -3.44 16.13
CA ASN A 194 2.81 -3.85 17.41
C ASN A 194 3.27 -5.26 17.79
N TYR A 195 3.25 -6.19 16.82
CA TYR A 195 3.68 -7.57 17.04
C TYR A 195 5.16 -7.70 17.41
N THR A 196 6.05 -6.96 16.74
CA THR A 196 7.50 -6.95 17.07
C THR A 196 7.81 -6.24 18.39
N LYS A 197 7.07 -5.17 18.74
CA LYS A 197 7.17 -4.52 20.05
C LYS A 197 6.77 -5.46 21.18
N ILE A 198 5.67 -6.20 21.02
CA ILE A 198 5.20 -7.21 21.99
C ILE A 198 6.25 -8.32 22.18
N ASN A 199 6.80 -8.86 21.08
CA ASN A 199 7.85 -9.87 21.15
C ASN A 199 9.17 -9.35 21.74
N ARG A 200 9.57 -8.10 21.48
CA ARG A 200 10.72 -7.48 22.16
C ARG A 200 10.52 -7.38 23.67
N ILE A 201 9.32 -7.04 24.13
CA ILE A 201 9.01 -6.95 25.57
C ILE A 201 9.11 -8.34 26.22
N SER A 202 8.50 -9.36 25.62
CA SER A 202 8.57 -10.76 26.07
C SER A 202 10.00 -11.32 26.10
N ILE A 203 10.77 -11.10 25.03
CA ILE A 203 12.18 -11.51 24.96
C ILE A 203 13.04 -10.75 25.97
N SER A 204 12.79 -9.45 26.19
CA SER A 204 13.56 -8.66 27.16
C SER A 204 13.33 -9.10 28.61
N HIS A 205 12.14 -9.61 28.94
CA HIS A 205 11.83 -10.12 30.27
C HIS A 205 12.54 -11.45 30.52
N ASN A 206 12.47 -12.37 29.56
CA ASN A 206 13.22 -13.64 29.63
C ASN A 206 14.75 -13.43 29.63
N PHE A 207 15.28 -12.47 28.87
CA PHE A 207 16.72 -12.22 28.83
C PHE A 207 17.25 -11.57 30.12
N ARG A 208 16.45 -10.70 30.77
CA ARG A 208 16.82 -10.10 32.07
C ARG A 208 16.79 -11.14 33.20
N PHE A 209 15.86 -12.09 33.13
CA PHE A 209 15.75 -13.22 34.05
C PHE A 209 16.93 -14.20 33.87
N ILE A 210 17.24 -14.59 32.63
CA ILE A 210 18.38 -15.46 32.31
C ILE A 210 19.70 -14.80 32.72
N LYS A 211 19.91 -13.50 32.43
CA LYS A 211 21.13 -12.79 32.83
C LYS A 211 21.29 -12.70 34.36
N LYS A 212 20.19 -12.53 35.12
CA LYS A 212 20.21 -12.61 36.60
C LYS A 212 20.59 -14.00 37.09
N ILE A 213 20.03 -15.06 36.48
CA ILE A 213 20.37 -16.45 36.82
C ILE A 213 21.83 -16.75 36.49
N THR A 214 22.35 -16.31 35.34
CA THR A 214 23.76 -16.53 34.97
C THR A 214 24.71 -15.84 35.94
N VAL A 215 24.41 -14.61 36.38
CA VAL A 215 25.22 -13.90 37.39
C VAL A 215 25.15 -14.58 38.76
N LEU A 216 23.96 -15.02 39.19
CA LEU A 216 23.79 -15.78 40.43
C LEU A 216 24.57 -17.10 40.39
N PHE A 217 24.52 -17.81 39.27
CA PHE A 217 25.23 -19.06 39.06
C PHE A 217 26.75 -18.87 39.02
N GLN A 218 27.24 -17.81 38.39
CA GLN A 218 28.67 -17.46 38.40
C GLN A 218 29.17 -17.09 39.81
N ASN A 219 28.39 -16.34 40.59
CA ASN A 219 28.74 -16.02 41.98
C ASN A 219 28.70 -17.26 42.89
N PHE A 220 27.75 -18.16 42.69
CA PHE A 220 27.66 -19.43 43.40
C PHE A 220 28.89 -20.32 43.12
N LEU A 221 29.28 -20.47 41.85
CA LEU A 221 30.48 -21.23 41.47
C LEU A 221 31.78 -20.59 41.98
N LYS A 222 31.84 -19.26 42.10
CA LYS A 222 32.99 -18.55 42.64
C LYS A 222 33.14 -18.76 44.15
N ASN A 223 32.04 -18.78 44.90
CA ASN A 223 32.05 -19.10 46.33
C ASN A 223 32.47 -20.55 46.60
N GLN A 224 32.04 -21.50 45.78
CA GLN A 224 32.42 -22.92 45.91
C GLN A 224 33.92 -23.18 45.64
N LYS A 225 34.56 -22.36 44.79
CA LYS A 225 36.01 -22.46 44.54
C LYS A 225 36.88 -21.76 45.59
N GLY A 226 36.31 -20.90 46.42
CA GLY A 226 37.04 -20.18 47.48
C GLY A 226 37.34 -21.02 48.73
N GLU A 227 36.57 -22.09 48.98
CA GLU A 227 36.73 -22.93 50.17
C GLU A 227 37.68 -24.13 49.99
N SER A 228 38.18 -24.39 48.77
CA SER A 228 39.01 -25.57 48.48
C SER A 228 40.53 -25.32 48.47
N TYR A 229 41.01 -24.12 48.81
CA TYR A 229 42.45 -23.79 48.94
C TYR A 229 42.80 -23.25 50.33
N GLY A 230 42.15 -23.79 51.36
CA GLY A 230 42.39 -23.45 52.76
C GLY A 230 42.38 -24.67 53.66
N LYS A 231 43.12 -25.72 53.29
CA LYS A 231 43.61 -26.76 54.19
C LYS A 231 44.98 -27.23 53.72
#